data_AF-A0A7X7AUQ1-F1
#
_entry.id   AF-A0A7X7AUQ1-F1
#
_cell.length_a   1.000
_cell.length_b   1.000
_cell.length_c   1.000
_cell.angle_alpha   90.00
_cell.angle_beta   90.00
_cell.angle_gamma   90.00
#
_symmetry.space_group_name_H-M   'P 1'
#
loop_
_entity.id
_entity.type
_entity.pdbx_description
1 polymer ?
#
loop_
_entity_poly.entity_id
_entity_poly.type
_entity_poly.pdbx_seq_one_letter_code
_entity_poly.pdbx_strand_id
1 'polypeptide(L)'
;MKIISKYIALLLFAIIAVSCSDNENWTIVTDIQPGVYVTGDATVYSNEAPASALRVLQLDGNSDGYPELVGMYTWLKASGSFDISIVTELNNSVMYGKGEETVNEGAVKTYALQQDGPSFSVSADGIYYIVVNTASKEINILPADLGVIGAATPNGWDGETPLGAATFDESSLTATWTGNLNISPGEYKFRYIGDWGYSIDYDTSTEAKLFTDLGVMGEDMGPLTDGGFTDVKPGGQNITTEIGG
;
A
#
# COMPACT_ATOMS: atom_id res chain seq x y z
N MET A 1 -44.64 50.56 47.42
CA MET A 1 -43.67 50.16 46.38
C MET A 1 -42.30 50.12 47.03
N LYS A 2 -41.63 48.96 46.95
CA LYS A 2 -40.46 48.44 47.71
C LYS A 2 -40.70 47.99 49.16
N ILE A 3 -40.08 46.83 49.48
CA ILE A 3 -39.66 46.17 50.75
C ILE A 3 -39.89 44.65 50.53
N ILE A 4 -38.91 43.87 50.04
CA ILE A 4 -37.82 43.18 50.76
C ILE A 4 -38.30 41.98 51.60
N SER A 5 -37.63 40.83 51.38
CA SER A 5 -37.50 39.65 52.25
C SER A 5 -38.55 38.54 52.21
N LYS A 6 -38.22 37.44 51.51
CA LYS A 6 -38.53 36.06 51.96
C LYS A 6 -37.43 35.11 51.45
N TYR A 7 -36.45 34.82 52.30
CA TYR A 7 -35.68 33.58 52.25
C TYR A 7 -36.36 32.56 53.18
N ILE A 8 -36.32 31.28 52.81
CA ILE A 8 -36.35 30.02 53.61
C ILE A 8 -36.63 28.91 52.56
N ALA A 9 -35.58 28.33 51.97
CA ALA A 9 -34.90 27.10 52.40
C ALA A 9 -35.67 25.83 52.04
N LEU A 10 -35.16 25.08 51.05
CA LEU A 10 -35.07 23.62 51.15
C LEU A 10 -34.02 23.07 50.17
N LEU A 11 -32.91 22.64 50.75
CA LEU A 11 -32.12 21.46 50.40
C LEU A 11 -32.44 20.77 49.06
N LEU A 12 -31.51 20.79 48.10
CA LEU A 12 -31.36 19.68 47.15
C LEU A 12 -29.91 19.58 46.66
N PHE A 13 -29.22 18.56 47.18
CA PHE A 13 -28.12 17.79 46.61
C PHE A 13 -27.04 18.52 45.79
N ALA A 14 -25.87 18.66 46.42
CA ALA A 14 -24.58 18.67 45.75
C ALA A 14 -24.43 17.37 44.93
N ILE A 15 -24.58 17.47 43.61
CA ILE A 15 -24.09 16.47 42.67
C ILE A 15 -22.78 17.01 42.13
N ILE A 16 -21.74 16.27 42.47
CA ILE A 16 -20.36 16.42 42.02
C ILE A 16 -20.35 16.21 40.51
N ALA A 17 -20.35 17.30 39.74
CA ALA A 17 -19.90 17.25 38.36
C ALA A 17 -18.38 17.43 38.39
N VAL A 18 -17.66 16.31 38.39
CA VAL A 18 -16.27 16.28 37.95
C VAL A 18 -16.27 16.85 36.53
N SER A 19 -15.89 18.11 36.41
CA SER A 19 -15.44 18.69 35.15
C SER A 19 -14.24 17.85 34.71
N CYS A 20 -14.45 16.92 33.79
CA CYS A 20 -13.36 16.42 32.96
C CYS A 20 -12.75 17.65 32.28
N SER A 21 -11.52 17.97 32.64
CA SER A 21 -10.69 18.85 31.82
C SER A 21 -10.43 18.07 30.53
N ASP A 22 -11.11 18.44 29.46
CA ASP A 22 -10.72 18.03 28.12
C ASP A 22 -9.26 18.46 27.92
N ASN A 23 -8.39 17.45 27.79
CA ASN A 23 -7.00 17.66 27.40
C ASN A 23 -7.00 18.00 25.91
N GLU A 24 -7.29 19.27 25.62
CA GLU A 24 -7.19 19.86 24.29
C GLU A 24 -5.73 20.13 23.93
N ASN A 25 -5.01 19.07 23.56
CA ASN A 25 -3.72 19.25 22.90
C ASN A 25 -3.47 18.23 21.78
N TRP A 26 -4.49 17.98 20.96
CA TRP A 26 -4.29 17.47 19.60
C TRP A 26 -4.29 18.67 18.66
N THR A 27 -3.11 19.12 18.26
CA THR A 27 -3.00 20.01 17.10
C THR A 27 -3.16 19.14 15.86
N ILE A 28 -4.17 19.45 15.03
CA ILE A 28 -4.23 18.87 13.69
C ILE A 28 -3.02 19.44 12.94
N VAL A 29 -1.99 18.62 12.74
CA VAL A 29 -0.86 18.97 11.89
C VAL A 29 -1.38 18.93 10.46
N THR A 30 -1.75 20.10 9.92
CA THR A 30 -2.09 20.27 8.50
C THR A 30 -0.85 20.31 7.61
N ASP A 31 0.33 20.32 8.23
CA ASP A 31 1.59 20.44 7.52
C ASP A 31 1.96 19.11 6.84
N ILE A 32 2.26 19.20 5.56
CA ILE A 32 2.75 18.07 4.76
C ILE A 32 4.14 17.71 5.29
N GLN A 33 4.28 16.46 5.74
CA GLN A 33 5.52 15.93 6.32
C GLN A 33 6.53 15.60 5.22
N PRO A 34 7.83 15.55 5.53
CA PRO A 34 8.82 15.03 4.60
C PRO A 34 8.51 13.58 4.19
N GLY A 35 8.61 13.29 2.91
CA GLY A 35 8.26 12.00 2.36
C GLY A 35 8.04 12.03 0.85
N VAL A 36 7.68 10.86 0.31
CA VAL A 36 7.29 10.69 -1.10
C VAL A 36 5.84 10.25 -1.12
N TYR A 37 5.03 10.86 -1.98
CA TYR A 37 3.59 10.63 -2.04
C TYR A 37 3.15 10.34 -3.47
N VAL A 38 2.14 9.50 -3.64
CA VAL A 38 1.43 9.30 -4.91
C VAL A 38 0.05 9.94 -4.83
N THR A 39 -0.28 10.81 -5.78
CA THR A 39 -1.57 11.52 -5.79
C THR A 39 -2.13 11.62 -7.20
N GLY A 40 -3.43 11.83 -7.32
CA GLY A 40 -4.09 12.04 -8.62
C GLY A 40 -5.41 11.29 -8.74
N ASP A 41 -6.14 11.58 -9.80
CA ASP A 41 -7.49 11.04 -10.04
C ASP A 41 -7.50 9.57 -10.50
N ALA A 42 -6.34 9.03 -10.94
CA ALA A 42 -6.15 7.59 -11.08
C ALA A 42 -6.16 6.86 -9.73
N THR A 43 -5.75 7.53 -8.66
CA THR A 43 -5.60 6.94 -7.32
C THR A 43 -6.83 7.24 -6.46
N VAL A 44 -6.90 6.65 -5.26
CA VAL A 44 -7.86 7.08 -4.22
C VAL A 44 -7.36 8.27 -3.40
N TYR A 45 -6.16 8.78 -3.71
CA TYR A 45 -5.47 9.83 -2.96
C TYR A 45 -5.47 11.14 -3.74
N SER A 46 -6.33 12.06 -3.33
CA SER A 46 -6.42 13.38 -3.98
C SER A 46 -5.33 14.35 -3.56
N ASN A 47 -4.65 14.13 -2.44
CA ASN A 47 -3.65 15.03 -1.86
C ASN A 47 -2.57 14.26 -1.09
N GLU A 48 -1.47 14.94 -0.76
CA GLU A 48 -0.42 14.41 0.11
C GLU A 48 -0.97 14.17 1.52
N ALA A 49 -0.91 12.92 1.98
CA ALA A 49 -1.39 12.49 3.27
C ALA A 49 -0.63 11.23 3.72
N PRO A 50 -0.66 10.85 5.01
CA PRO A 50 -0.01 9.63 5.47
C PRO A 50 -0.43 8.35 4.71
N ALA A 51 -1.66 8.31 4.21
CA ALA A 51 -2.22 7.18 3.45
C ALA A 51 -1.68 7.11 1.99
N SER A 52 -1.21 8.22 1.43
CA SER A 52 -0.64 8.29 0.09
C SER A 52 0.89 8.30 0.08
N ALA A 53 1.50 8.32 1.26
CA ALA A 53 2.94 8.28 1.41
C ALA A 53 3.48 6.88 1.10
N LEU A 54 4.55 6.81 0.32
CA LEU A 54 5.32 5.60 0.06
C LEU A 54 6.16 5.24 1.30
N ARG A 55 6.58 3.98 1.40
CA ARG A 55 7.39 3.47 2.53
C ARG A 55 8.64 2.77 2.02
N VAL A 56 9.69 2.72 2.83
CA VAL A 56 10.89 1.93 2.53
C VAL A 56 10.51 0.47 2.28
N LEU A 57 11.09 -0.10 1.23
CA LEU A 57 10.75 -1.44 0.76
C LEU A 57 11.50 -2.52 1.53
N GLN A 58 10.82 -3.63 1.82
CA GLN A 58 11.50 -4.88 2.14
C GLN A 58 11.91 -5.57 0.83
N LEU A 59 13.18 -5.89 0.68
CA LEU A 59 13.75 -6.47 -0.54
C LEU A 59 14.17 -7.92 -0.31
N ASP A 60 14.17 -8.71 -1.38
CA ASP A 60 14.73 -10.05 -1.36
C ASP A 60 16.26 -9.96 -1.18
N GLY A 61 16.77 -10.58 -0.12
CA GLY A 61 18.17 -10.47 0.30
C GLY A 61 18.54 -9.21 1.09
N ASN A 62 17.64 -8.24 1.27
CA ASN A 62 17.85 -7.06 2.11
C ASN A 62 16.53 -6.61 2.79
N SER A 63 16.26 -7.17 3.97
CA SER A 63 15.03 -6.89 4.72
C SER A 63 14.91 -5.46 5.25
N ASP A 64 16.04 -4.79 5.46
CA ASP A 64 16.08 -3.39 5.94
C ASP A 64 15.79 -2.41 4.80
N GLY A 65 15.89 -2.88 3.55
CA GLY A 65 15.70 -2.06 2.35
C GLY A 65 16.83 -1.07 2.12
N TYR A 66 16.60 -0.17 1.17
CA TYR A 66 17.39 1.04 0.99
C TYR A 66 16.50 2.24 1.29
N PRO A 67 16.95 3.22 2.09
CA PRO A 67 16.12 4.36 2.47
C PRO A 67 15.66 5.20 1.27
N GLU A 68 16.41 5.16 0.16
CA GLU A 68 16.07 5.88 -1.06
C GLU A 68 15.02 5.15 -1.93
N LEU A 69 14.84 3.84 -1.73
CA LEU A 69 13.84 3.03 -2.41
C LEU A 69 12.58 2.93 -1.57
N VAL A 70 11.54 3.62 -2.04
CA VAL A 70 10.24 3.65 -1.38
C VAL A 70 9.14 3.23 -2.35
N GLY A 71 8.06 2.67 -1.83
CA GLY A 71 6.95 2.25 -2.68
C GLY A 71 5.67 1.93 -1.91
N MET A 72 4.64 1.62 -2.67
CA MET A 72 3.36 1.14 -2.16
C MET A 72 2.56 0.40 -3.23
N TYR A 73 1.75 -0.56 -2.81
CA TYR A 73 0.69 -1.09 -3.64
C TYR A 73 -0.51 -0.13 -3.61
N THR A 74 -1.05 0.21 -4.78
CA THR A 74 -2.25 1.03 -4.87
C THR A 74 -3.07 0.70 -6.11
N TRP A 75 -4.37 0.97 -6.05
CA TRP A 75 -5.24 0.87 -7.21
C TRP A 75 -5.05 2.09 -8.12
N LEU A 76 -4.86 1.83 -9.41
CA LEU A 76 -4.82 2.86 -10.44
C LEU A 76 -5.91 2.63 -11.47
N LYS A 77 -6.66 3.70 -11.77
CA LYS A 77 -7.63 3.76 -12.87
C LYS A 77 -6.95 4.20 -14.16
N ALA A 78 -7.15 3.46 -15.25
CA ALA A 78 -6.68 3.82 -16.60
C ALA A 78 -7.33 5.09 -17.14
N SER A 79 -8.51 5.45 -16.64
CA SER A 79 -9.20 6.69 -17.03
C SER A 79 -8.61 7.94 -16.40
N GLY A 80 -7.72 7.81 -15.41
CA GLY A 80 -7.14 8.92 -14.68
C GLY A 80 -5.64 9.04 -14.90
N SER A 81 -5.05 9.92 -14.11
CA SER A 81 -3.63 10.21 -14.06
C SER A 81 -3.14 10.33 -12.63
N PHE A 82 -1.83 10.20 -12.43
CA PHE A 82 -1.21 10.40 -11.13
C PHE A 82 0.17 11.02 -11.26
N ASP A 83 0.63 11.61 -10.16
CA ASP A 83 1.92 12.25 -10.02
C ASP A 83 2.61 11.78 -8.74
N ILE A 84 3.92 12.04 -8.65
CA ILE A 84 4.71 11.81 -7.45
C ILE A 84 5.07 13.16 -6.82
N SER A 85 4.73 13.35 -5.56
CA SER A 85 5.24 14.47 -4.76
C SER A 85 6.45 14.01 -3.96
N ILE A 86 7.51 14.82 -3.94
CA ILE A 86 8.63 14.67 -3.00
C ILE A 86 8.68 15.90 -2.11
N VAL A 87 8.55 15.68 -0.81
CA VAL A 87 8.57 16.69 0.23
C VAL A 87 9.86 16.54 1.01
N THR A 88 10.80 17.47 0.85
CA THR A 88 12.12 17.39 1.52
C THR A 88 12.12 18.05 2.90
N GLU A 89 11.27 19.07 3.06
CA GLU A 89 11.08 19.83 4.29
C GLU A 89 9.59 20.10 4.47
N LEU A 90 9.19 20.45 5.69
CA LEU A 90 7.80 20.72 6.05
C LEU A 90 7.13 21.68 5.03
N ASN A 91 6.03 21.25 4.42
CA ASN A 91 5.26 22.00 3.41
C ASN A 91 5.99 22.36 2.10
N ASN A 92 7.19 21.82 1.85
CA ASN A 92 7.92 22.05 0.62
C ASN A 92 7.77 20.86 -0.34
N SER A 93 6.58 20.77 -0.97
CA SER A 93 6.22 19.74 -1.94
C SER A 93 6.70 20.11 -3.34
N VAL A 94 7.39 19.19 -4.01
CA VAL A 94 7.74 19.30 -5.43
C VAL A 94 7.07 18.16 -6.19
N MET A 95 6.32 18.50 -7.24
CA MET A 95 5.59 17.55 -8.07
C MET A 95 6.43 17.05 -9.24
N TYR A 96 6.34 15.75 -9.49
CA TYR A 96 7.04 15.04 -10.55
C TYR A 96 6.07 14.20 -11.36
N GLY A 97 6.12 14.41 -12.67
CA GLY A 97 5.44 13.59 -13.66
C GLY A 97 6.42 12.71 -14.44
N LYS A 98 5.94 12.16 -15.55
CA LYS A 98 6.65 11.27 -16.46
C LYS A 98 7.74 12.01 -17.23
N GLY A 99 8.98 11.58 -17.03
CA GLY A 99 10.13 11.90 -17.87
C GLY A 99 10.42 10.82 -18.91
N GLU A 100 11.67 10.79 -19.37
CA GLU A 100 12.16 9.80 -20.34
C GLU A 100 12.02 8.38 -19.81
N GLU A 101 11.68 7.45 -20.70
CA GLU A 101 11.64 6.01 -20.42
C GLU A 101 13.04 5.43 -20.64
N THR A 102 13.61 4.83 -19.61
CA THR A 102 14.81 4.01 -19.71
C THR A 102 14.39 2.55 -19.74
N VAL A 103 14.73 1.86 -20.82
CA VAL A 103 14.54 0.40 -20.94
C VAL A 103 15.90 -0.23 -21.19
N ASN A 104 16.39 -0.97 -20.21
CA ASN A 104 17.44 -1.96 -20.44
C ASN A 104 16.78 -3.25 -20.95
N GLU A 105 17.38 -3.92 -21.92
CA GLU A 105 16.80 -5.14 -22.52
C GLU A 105 16.65 -6.24 -21.45
N GLY A 106 15.42 -6.73 -21.25
CA GLY A 106 15.09 -7.70 -20.19
C GLY A 106 14.84 -7.09 -18.80
N ALA A 107 14.99 -5.77 -18.64
CA ALA A 107 14.72 -5.07 -17.39
C ALA A 107 13.29 -4.54 -17.33
N VAL A 108 12.85 -4.26 -16.10
CA VAL A 108 11.62 -3.55 -15.81
C VAL A 108 11.67 -2.15 -16.44
N LYS A 109 10.53 -1.68 -16.97
CA LYS A 109 10.42 -0.30 -17.46
C LYS A 109 10.63 0.69 -16.33
N THR A 110 11.56 1.62 -16.53
CA THR A 110 11.87 2.70 -15.60
C THR A 110 11.62 4.03 -16.29
N TYR A 111 11.04 4.98 -15.56
CA TYR A 111 10.87 6.35 -16.04
C TYR A 111 11.63 7.31 -15.15
N ALA A 112 12.25 8.32 -15.73
CA ALA A 112 12.74 9.46 -14.96
C ALA A 112 11.55 10.23 -14.35
N LEU A 113 11.72 10.72 -13.12
CA LEU A 113 10.83 11.69 -12.51
C LEU A 113 11.20 13.08 -13.00
N GLN A 114 10.35 13.64 -13.86
CA GLN A 114 10.53 14.98 -14.41
C GLN A 114 9.73 15.97 -13.58
N GLN A 115 10.42 16.94 -12.97
CA GLN A 115 9.74 18.04 -12.28
C GLN A 115 8.84 18.78 -13.26
N ASP A 116 7.58 19.01 -12.85
CA ASP A 116 6.52 19.62 -13.67
C ASP A 116 6.30 18.90 -15.01
N GLY A 117 6.65 17.62 -15.08
CA GLY A 117 6.42 16.75 -16.23
C GLY A 117 4.94 16.38 -16.41
N PRO A 118 4.56 15.81 -17.56
CA PRO A 118 3.22 15.30 -17.77
C PRO A 118 2.89 14.17 -16.79
N SER A 119 1.67 14.13 -16.24
CA SER A 119 1.26 13.09 -15.30
C SER A 119 1.35 11.67 -15.88
N PHE A 120 1.57 10.69 -15.00
CA PHE A 120 1.59 9.27 -15.37
C PHE A 120 0.16 8.75 -15.63
N SER A 121 0.06 7.73 -16.47
CA SER A 121 -1.17 6.98 -16.73
C SER A 121 -0.85 5.50 -16.92
N VAL A 122 -1.85 4.65 -16.68
CA VAL A 122 -1.76 3.20 -16.86
C VAL A 122 -2.72 2.74 -17.97
N SER A 123 -2.42 1.63 -18.61
CA SER A 123 -3.25 1.12 -19.73
C SER A 123 -4.50 0.36 -19.29
N ALA A 124 -4.54 -0.10 -18.05
CA ALA A 124 -5.65 -0.86 -17.50
C ALA A 124 -5.83 -0.57 -16.01
N ASP A 125 -7.08 -0.61 -15.56
CA ASP A 125 -7.43 -0.59 -14.15
C ASP A 125 -6.80 -1.78 -13.42
N GLY A 126 -6.23 -1.56 -12.24
CA GLY A 126 -5.62 -2.65 -11.48
C GLY A 126 -4.86 -2.19 -10.24
N ILE A 127 -4.35 -3.16 -9.49
CA ILE A 127 -3.36 -2.90 -8.44
C ILE A 127 -1.98 -2.84 -9.07
N TYR A 128 -1.26 -1.77 -8.76
CA TYR A 128 0.11 -1.57 -9.17
C TYR A 128 1.00 -1.40 -7.94
N TYR A 129 2.21 -1.95 -8.01
CA TYR A 129 3.29 -1.61 -7.12
C TYR A 129 4.06 -0.43 -7.70
N ILE A 130 3.91 0.72 -7.07
CA ILE A 130 4.66 1.93 -7.41
C ILE A 130 5.92 1.94 -6.57
N VAL A 131 7.07 2.01 -7.25
CA VAL A 131 8.38 2.07 -6.61
C VAL A 131 9.11 3.31 -7.13
N VAL A 132 9.65 4.10 -6.21
CA VAL A 132 10.40 5.32 -6.48
C VAL A 132 11.79 5.19 -5.88
N ASN A 133 12.80 5.42 -6.71
CA ASN A 133 14.17 5.66 -6.29
C ASN A 133 14.39 7.18 -6.17
N THR A 134 14.47 7.66 -4.93
CA THR A 134 14.62 9.11 -4.66
C THR A 134 16.02 9.64 -4.96
N ALA A 135 17.05 8.77 -4.98
CA ALA A 135 18.41 9.17 -5.32
C ALA A 135 18.59 9.36 -6.83
N SER A 136 18.16 8.39 -7.63
CA SER A 136 18.23 8.49 -9.10
C SER A 136 17.07 9.29 -9.71
N LYS A 137 16.03 9.57 -8.91
CA LYS A 137 14.77 10.19 -9.35
C LYS A 137 14.10 9.38 -10.45
N GLU A 138 13.85 8.11 -10.15
CA GLU A 138 13.25 7.15 -11.07
C GLU A 138 12.01 6.51 -10.47
N ILE A 139 11.11 6.04 -11.33
CA ILE A 139 9.89 5.34 -10.95
C ILE A 139 9.70 4.08 -11.79
N ASN A 140 9.27 3.02 -11.12
CA ASN A 140 8.75 1.80 -11.71
C ASN A 140 7.25 1.68 -11.37
N ILE A 141 6.44 1.33 -12.38
CA ILE A 141 4.98 1.18 -12.27
C ILE A 141 4.64 -0.25 -12.66
N LEU A 142 4.46 -1.11 -11.67
CA LEU A 142 4.47 -2.56 -11.85
C LEU A 142 3.08 -3.16 -11.64
N PRO A 143 2.44 -3.76 -12.66
CA PRO A 143 1.14 -4.40 -12.45
C PRO A 143 1.29 -5.61 -11.52
N ALA A 144 0.33 -5.76 -10.60
CA ALA A 144 0.29 -6.85 -9.62
C ALA A 144 -0.99 -7.68 -9.79
N ASP A 145 -1.05 -8.43 -10.89
CA ASP A 145 -2.14 -9.37 -11.17
C ASP A 145 -1.89 -10.70 -10.48
N LEU A 146 -2.54 -10.90 -9.33
CA LEU A 146 -2.30 -12.05 -8.47
C LEU A 146 -2.76 -13.36 -9.10
N GLY A 147 -1.91 -14.38 -8.97
CA GLY A 147 -2.24 -15.79 -9.03
C GLY A 147 -1.97 -16.47 -7.69
N VAL A 148 -2.23 -17.77 -7.63
CA VAL A 148 -1.96 -18.63 -6.47
C VAL A 148 -0.92 -19.68 -6.86
N ILE A 149 0.15 -19.81 -6.10
CA ILE A 149 1.24 -20.78 -6.33
C ILE A 149 1.50 -21.60 -5.07
N GLY A 150 1.94 -22.84 -5.22
CA GLY A 150 2.41 -23.67 -4.12
C GLY A 150 2.02 -25.13 -4.25
N ALA A 151 2.57 -25.96 -3.37
CA ALA A 151 2.32 -27.41 -3.33
C ALA A 151 0.82 -27.76 -3.25
N ALA A 152 0.00 -26.87 -2.69
CA ALA A 152 -1.45 -27.03 -2.61
C ALA A 152 -2.20 -26.75 -3.93
N THR A 153 -1.54 -26.21 -4.95
CA THR A 153 -2.14 -25.76 -6.22
C THR A 153 -1.85 -26.72 -7.38
N PRO A 154 -2.60 -26.68 -8.50
CA PRO A 154 -2.46 -27.64 -9.60
C PRO A 154 -1.06 -27.75 -10.21
N ASN A 155 -0.31 -26.65 -10.21
CA ASN A 155 1.02 -26.54 -10.81
C ASN A 155 2.15 -26.64 -9.76
N GLY A 156 1.83 -26.85 -8.48
CA GLY A 156 2.83 -26.89 -7.42
C GLY A 156 3.60 -25.56 -7.33
N TRP A 157 4.92 -25.67 -7.15
CA TRP A 157 5.86 -24.53 -7.16
C TRP A 157 6.40 -24.21 -8.56
N ASP A 158 5.96 -24.93 -9.60
CA ASP A 158 6.46 -24.76 -10.97
C ASP A 158 5.74 -23.62 -11.72
N GLY A 159 4.61 -23.13 -11.21
CA GLY A 159 3.92 -21.95 -11.73
C GLY A 159 2.65 -21.60 -10.97
N GLU A 160 2.25 -20.33 -10.98
CA GLU A 160 0.98 -19.91 -10.40
C GLU A 160 -0.22 -20.30 -11.26
N THR A 161 -1.35 -20.51 -10.60
CA THR A 161 -2.67 -20.52 -11.23
C THR A 161 -3.21 -19.08 -11.22
N PRO A 162 -3.47 -18.46 -12.38
CA PRO A 162 -3.92 -17.07 -12.43
C PRO A 162 -5.32 -16.91 -11.84
N LEU A 163 -5.55 -15.81 -11.12
CA LEU A 163 -6.90 -15.38 -10.75
C LEU A 163 -7.47 -14.47 -11.85
N GLY A 164 -8.78 -14.25 -11.82
CA GLY A 164 -9.42 -13.24 -12.67
C GLY A 164 -8.91 -11.84 -12.34
N ALA A 165 -9.07 -10.93 -13.32
CA ALA A 165 -8.73 -9.52 -13.15
C ALA A 165 -9.38 -8.93 -11.88
N ALA A 166 -8.62 -8.11 -11.16
CA ALA A 166 -9.10 -7.48 -9.95
C ALA A 166 -10.27 -6.54 -10.23
N THR A 167 -11.22 -6.48 -9.31
CA THR A 167 -12.25 -5.43 -9.25
C THR A 167 -12.01 -4.56 -8.03
N PHE A 168 -12.35 -3.28 -8.10
CA PHE A 168 -12.20 -2.34 -6.98
C PHE A 168 -13.53 -1.74 -6.54
N ASP A 169 -13.77 -1.76 -5.24
CA ASP A 169 -14.88 -1.06 -4.61
C ASP A 169 -14.35 0.21 -3.91
N GLU A 170 -14.62 1.37 -4.49
CA GLU A 170 -14.19 2.66 -3.94
C GLU A 170 -14.81 2.97 -2.57
N SER A 171 -15.95 2.36 -2.21
CA SER A 171 -16.62 2.63 -0.93
C SER A 171 -15.95 1.90 0.24
N SER A 172 -15.45 0.70 -0.01
CA SER A 172 -14.74 -0.14 0.98
C SER A 172 -13.22 -0.11 0.80
N LEU A 173 -12.71 0.58 -0.23
CA LEU A 173 -11.29 0.61 -0.62
C LEU A 173 -10.69 -0.79 -0.77
N THR A 174 -11.48 -1.73 -1.29
CA THR A 174 -11.12 -3.14 -1.38
C THR A 174 -10.94 -3.56 -2.83
N ALA A 175 -9.78 -4.16 -3.14
CA ALA A 175 -9.53 -4.86 -4.39
C ALA A 175 -9.80 -6.36 -4.20
N THR A 176 -10.52 -6.95 -5.14
CA THR A 176 -10.94 -8.35 -5.10
C THR A 176 -10.49 -9.08 -6.33
N TRP A 177 -9.75 -10.17 -6.15
CA TRP A 177 -9.47 -11.17 -7.18
C TRP A 177 -10.38 -12.37 -6.96
N THR A 178 -10.87 -12.98 -8.04
CA THR A 178 -11.72 -14.17 -7.98
C THR A 178 -11.18 -15.24 -8.91
N GLY A 179 -11.10 -16.48 -8.46
CA GLY A 179 -10.68 -17.61 -9.26
C GLY A 179 -11.22 -18.93 -8.73
N ASN A 180 -11.24 -19.94 -9.59
CA ASN A 180 -11.57 -21.31 -9.22
C ASN A 180 -10.31 -22.16 -9.39
N LEU A 181 -9.87 -22.81 -8.32
CA LEU A 181 -8.72 -23.71 -8.35
C LEU A 181 -8.99 -24.94 -7.50
N ASN A 182 -8.54 -26.09 -7.97
CA ASN A 182 -8.52 -27.30 -7.15
C ASN A 182 -7.34 -27.17 -6.19
N ILE A 183 -7.64 -27.19 -4.89
CA ILE A 183 -6.64 -27.11 -3.84
C ILE A 183 -6.56 -28.47 -3.15
N SER A 184 -5.36 -28.88 -2.79
CA SER A 184 -5.11 -30.02 -1.90
C SER A 184 -4.46 -29.55 -0.60
N PRO A 185 -4.44 -30.37 0.47
CA PRO A 185 -3.67 -30.03 1.65
C PRO A 185 -2.20 -29.74 1.31
N GLY A 186 -1.66 -28.67 1.89
CA GLY A 186 -0.31 -28.19 1.59
C GLY A 186 -0.14 -26.69 1.75
N GLU A 187 0.93 -26.17 1.16
CA GLU A 187 1.32 -24.78 1.25
C GLU A 187 1.06 -24.01 -0.05
N TYR A 188 0.74 -22.72 0.07
CA TYR A 188 0.60 -21.79 -1.04
C TYR A 188 0.92 -20.35 -0.68
N LYS A 189 1.06 -19.51 -1.71
CA LYS A 189 1.21 -18.06 -1.65
C LYS A 189 0.41 -17.41 -2.76
N PHE A 190 0.23 -16.10 -2.67
CA PHE A 190 -0.14 -15.32 -3.85
C PHE A 190 1.14 -14.86 -4.55
N ARG A 191 1.16 -14.88 -5.88
CA ARG A 191 2.30 -14.43 -6.67
C ARG A 191 1.83 -13.85 -7.97
N TYR A 192 2.53 -12.85 -8.48
CA TYR A 192 2.32 -12.30 -9.81
C TYR A 192 3.58 -12.49 -10.69
N ILE A 193 3.42 -12.33 -12.01
CA ILE A 193 4.46 -12.29 -13.05
C ILE A 193 5.27 -13.57 -13.37
N GLY A 194 4.98 -14.71 -12.75
CA GLY A 194 5.70 -15.96 -13.04
C GLY A 194 7.11 -16.07 -12.44
N ASP A 195 7.59 -15.05 -11.75
CA ASP A 195 8.91 -14.99 -11.11
C ASP A 195 8.76 -14.64 -9.62
N TRP A 196 9.82 -14.80 -8.83
CA TRP A 196 9.92 -14.46 -7.41
C TRP A 196 10.28 -13.00 -7.15
N GLY A 197 10.61 -12.25 -8.20
CA GLY A 197 10.83 -10.83 -8.03
C GLY A 197 11.07 -10.05 -9.30
N TYR A 198 10.99 -8.73 -9.14
CA TYR A 198 11.49 -7.79 -10.12
C TYR A 198 12.88 -7.31 -9.72
N SER A 199 13.84 -7.39 -10.64
CA SER A 199 15.10 -6.66 -10.50
C SER A 199 14.92 -5.24 -11.02
N ILE A 200 15.23 -4.26 -10.18
CA ILE A 200 15.26 -2.85 -10.53
C ILE A 200 16.64 -2.27 -10.19
N ASP A 201 17.06 -1.24 -10.91
CA ASP A 201 18.32 -0.55 -10.64
C ASP A 201 18.22 0.21 -9.31
N TYR A 202 19.13 -0.05 -8.37
CA TYR A 202 19.31 0.78 -7.18
C TYR A 202 20.34 1.89 -7.45
N ASP A 203 21.48 1.50 -8.02
CA ASP A 203 22.53 2.39 -8.49
C ASP A 203 23.16 1.83 -9.77
N THR A 204 24.22 2.47 -10.29
CA THR A 204 24.90 2.07 -11.54
C THR A 204 25.55 0.68 -11.53
N SER A 205 25.60 0.01 -10.37
CA SER A 205 26.31 -1.25 -10.12
C SER A 205 25.54 -2.25 -9.27
N THR A 206 24.40 -1.85 -8.70
CA THR A 206 23.62 -2.64 -7.75
C THR A 206 22.17 -2.69 -8.21
N GLU A 207 21.62 -3.90 -8.30
CA GLU A 207 20.18 -4.12 -8.47
C GLU A 207 19.52 -4.41 -7.12
N ALA A 208 18.31 -3.90 -6.92
CA ALA A 208 17.43 -4.28 -5.84
C ALA A 208 16.38 -5.28 -6.36
N LYS A 209 16.15 -6.35 -5.60
CA LYS A 209 15.15 -7.36 -5.95
C LYS A 209 13.87 -7.18 -5.13
N LEU A 210 12.81 -6.78 -5.79
CA LEU A 210 11.46 -6.64 -5.22
C LEU A 210 10.80 -8.02 -5.14
N PHE A 211 10.10 -8.32 -4.05
CA PHE A 211 9.24 -9.51 -4.00
C PHE A 211 8.00 -9.33 -4.88
N THR A 212 7.63 -10.41 -5.58
CA THR A 212 6.39 -10.52 -6.37
C THR A 212 5.40 -11.51 -5.76
N ASP A 213 5.75 -12.08 -4.62
CA ASP A 213 4.91 -12.99 -3.85
C ASP A 213 4.45 -12.34 -2.54
N LEU A 214 3.24 -12.70 -2.12
CA LEU A 214 2.64 -12.30 -0.86
C LEU A 214 2.39 -13.56 -0.03
N GLY A 215 2.92 -13.55 1.19
CA GLY A 215 2.75 -14.59 2.18
C GLY A 215 2.35 -14.01 3.54
N VAL A 216 2.07 -14.84 4.52
CA VAL A 216 1.58 -14.38 5.83
C VAL A 216 2.62 -13.56 6.60
N MET A 217 2.12 -12.62 7.39
CA MET A 217 2.88 -11.90 8.41
C MET A 217 3.09 -12.80 9.65
N GLY A 218 4.34 -13.22 9.92
CA GLY A 218 4.70 -13.99 11.12
C GLY A 218 5.00 -15.48 10.87
N GLU A 219 5.21 -16.23 11.95
CA GLU A 219 5.41 -17.68 11.92
C GLU A 219 4.08 -18.38 12.24
N ASP A 220 3.75 -19.42 11.47
CA ASP A 220 2.60 -20.31 11.67
C ASP A 220 1.22 -19.65 11.70
N MET A 221 0.67 -19.41 10.51
CA MET A 221 -0.78 -19.27 10.38
C MET A 221 -1.38 -20.64 10.08
N GLY A 222 -2.32 -21.08 10.92
CA GLY A 222 -3.20 -22.21 10.63
C GLY A 222 -4.04 -21.96 9.36
N PRO A 223 -4.81 -22.96 8.92
CA PRO A 223 -5.52 -22.87 7.65
C PRO A 223 -6.49 -21.69 7.62
N LEU A 224 -6.56 -20.97 6.49
CA LEU A 224 -7.60 -19.97 6.28
C LEU A 224 -8.97 -20.65 6.28
N THR A 225 -9.83 -20.23 7.20
CA THR A 225 -11.22 -20.69 7.28
C THR A 225 -12.15 -19.75 6.53
N ASP A 226 -13.36 -20.21 6.21
CA ASP A 226 -14.40 -19.35 5.66
C ASP A 226 -14.66 -18.14 6.58
N GLY A 227 -14.72 -16.94 5.99
CA GLY A 227 -14.80 -15.66 6.71
C GLY A 227 -13.53 -15.26 7.49
N GLY A 228 -12.42 -16.00 7.37
CA GLY A 228 -11.15 -15.68 7.98
C GLY A 228 -10.38 -14.57 7.23
N PHE A 229 -9.55 -13.83 7.98
CA PHE A 229 -8.65 -12.81 7.43
C PHE A 229 -7.23 -13.08 7.91
N THR A 230 -6.25 -12.82 7.05
CA THR A 230 -4.83 -12.84 7.40
C THR A 230 -4.14 -11.64 6.78
N ASP A 231 -3.21 -11.07 7.53
CA ASP A 231 -2.32 -10.04 7.00
C ASP A 231 -1.20 -10.71 6.21
N VAL A 232 -0.99 -10.22 4.99
CA VAL A 232 0.09 -10.68 4.12
C VAL A 232 1.13 -9.59 3.92
N LYS A 233 2.35 -10.00 3.60
CA LYS A 233 3.43 -9.11 3.13
C LYS A 233 4.19 -9.68 1.94
N PRO A 234 4.86 -8.79 1.18
CA PRO A 234 5.88 -9.19 0.23
C PRO A 234 6.93 -10.11 0.88
N GLY A 235 7.19 -11.27 0.26
CA GLY A 235 8.16 -12.25 0.76
C GLY A 235 7.78 -12.90 2.10
N GLY A 236 6.50 -12.83 2.51
CA GLY A 236 6.00 -13.46 3.75
C GLY A 236 6.10 -14.98 3.74
N GLN A 237 5.78 -15.64 4.86
CA GLN A 237 5.80 -17.10 4.94
C GLN A 237 4.65 -17.73 4.13
N ASN A 238 4.73 -19.03 3.87
CA ASN A 238 3.67 -19.75 3.15
C ASN A 238 2.37 -19.78 3.96
N ILE A 239 1.24 -19.72 3.26
CA ILE A 239 -0.08 -20.01 3.81
C ILE A 239 -0.28 -21.53 3.78
N THR A 240 -0.82 -22.11 4.84
CA THR A 240 -1.17 -23.54 4.88
C THR A 240 -2.66 -23.75 4.63
N THR A 241 -3.02 -24.90 4.07
CA THR A 241 -4.40 -25.36 3.97
C THR A 241 -4.47 -26.86 4.25
N GLU A 242 -5.48 -27.27 5.00
CA GLU A 242 -5.84 -28.67 5.24
C GLU A 242 -7.06 -29.11 4.43
N ILE A 243 -7.62 -28.19 3.64
CA ILE A 243 -8.80 -28.41 2.81
C ILE A 243 -8.34 -28.90 1.44
N GLY A 244 -8.96 -29.95 0.92
CA GLY A 244 -8.80 -30.32 -0.47
C GLY A 244 -9.93 -31.15 -1.05
N GLY A 245 -10.15 -30.95 -2.36
CA GLY A 245 -11.19 -31.56 -3.17
C GLY A 245 -11.03 -31.20 -4.64
#